data_AF-F4SA29-F1
#
_entry.id   AF-F4SA29-F1
#
_cell.length_a   1.000
_cell.length_b   1.000
_cell.length_c   1.000
_cell.angle_alpha   90.00
_cell.angle_beta   90.00
_cell.angle_gamma   90.00
#
_symmetry.space_group_name_H-M   'P 1'
#
loop_
_entity.id
_entity.type
_entity.pdbx_description
1 polymer ?
#
loop_
_entity_poly.entity_id
_entity_poly.type
_entity_poly.pdbx_seq_one_letter_code
_entity_poly.pdbx_strand_id
1 'polypeptide(L)'
;MSEAVVLKIMAGFYSVIYVSLIYSGSRNATGTVMEVVNDARGTPKGECDPDSTLIRRYHSCTGRKEKLRTIEGYTKDAFLIISCTNALGLGQDWPTVMKVIVMGRMGLPELAQLFGRIGVIPFKKNDPQVLAEQAREKAAEFQDCKCSNCDSEASDMLVHNMPRLTKSNYCQAMEDVFSVDGFLDPNTEKLEENIVDSSVKTKATKKRSNILDSRLEELTDELVFEDDLFHKYIYGDDDYCFSSDYFGLDRATDIVQSLDEITCEEDIKAAMGGDIIKGGVKAVFEYIKQWKCRDEVIDYRRRQAEVIEKKKEAAETRAQKAIDLKLKAPIHPELARTPAPIKPKTKKRSSEKVKADKEASALRAAYHKRCLHWMTVEMVPVTELDAKELAYQSLMKGASGNVPGDI
;
A
#
# COMPACT_ATOMS: atom_id res chain seq x y z
N MET A 1 -35.96 0.35 30.91
CA MET A 1 -36.09 -1.12 30.88
C MET A 1 -35.09 -1.71 31.85
N SER A 2 -35.47 -2.64 32.73
CA SER A 2 -34.49 -3.30 33.61
C SER A 2 -33.57 -4.20 32.79
N GLU A 3 -32.31 -4.34 33.20
CA GLU A 3 -31.31 -5.17 32.52
C GLU A 3 -31.80 -6.62 32.30
N ALA A 4 -32.60 -7.15 33.24
CA ALA A 4 -33.22 -8.47 33.13
C ALA A 4 -34.22 -8.60 31.97
N VAL A 5 -34.92 -7.52 31.60
CA VAL A 5 -35.87 -7.52 30.47
C VAL A 5 -35.12 -7.56 29.14
N VAL A 6 -34.02 -6.81 29.02
CA VAL A 6 -33.17 -6.84 27.82
C VAL A 6 -32.54 -8.23 27.62
N LEU A 7 -32.11 -8.86 28.72
CA LEU A 7 -31.55 -10.22 28.65
C LEU A 7 -32.60 -11.27 28.27
N LYS A 8 -33.82 -11.19 28.83
CA LYS A 8 -34.93 -12.09 28.44
C LYS A 8 -35.34 -11.91 26.99
N ILE A 9 -35.33 -10.69 26.46
CA ILE A 9 -35.58 -10.43 25.03
C ILE A 9 -34.45 -11.02 24.17
N MET A 10 -33.19 -10.79 24.53
CA MET A 10 -32.02 -11.30 23.80
C MET A 10 -31.89 -12.83 23.84
N ALA A 11 -32.31 -13.47 24.94
CA ALA A 11 -32.31 -14.91 25.09
C ALA A 11 -33.58 -15.58 24.54
N GLY A 12 -34.72 -14.89 24.49
CA GLY A 12 -36.00 -15.45 24.02
C GLY A 12 -36.24 -15.37 22.51
N PHE A 13 -35.67 -14.38 21.81
CA PHE A 13 -35.99 -14.14 20.38
C PHE A 13 -35.19 -14.96 19.37
N TYR A 14 -34.03 -15.51 19.75
CA TYR A 14 -33.15 -16.23 18.83
C TYR A 14 -33.21 -17.73 19.12
N SER A 15 -33.70 -18.52 18.14
CA SER A 15 -33.65 -19.99 18.18
C SER A 15 -32.22 -20.54 18.12
N VAL A 16 -31.26 -19.69 17.70
CA VAL A 16 -29.84 -20.02 17.59
C VAL A 16 -29.08 -19.39 18.77
N ILE A 17 -28.32 -20.22 19.49
CA ILE A 17 -27.42 -19.76 20.56
C ILE A 17 -26.02 -19.61 19.95
N TYR A 18 -25.47 -18.41 20.02
CA TYR A 18 -24.09 -18.14 19.61
C TYR A 18 -23.14 -18.32 20.80
N VAL A 19 -21.91 -18.76 20.53
CA VAL A 19 -20.81 -18.79 21.49
C VAL A 19 -20.56 -17.36 22.00
N SER A 20 -20.88 -17.12 23.28
CA SER A 20 -21.02 -15.77 23.84
C SER A 20 -20.28 -15.55 25.16
N LEU A 21 -19.67 -14.37 25.29
CA LEU A 21 -19.17 -13.86 26.58
C LEU A 21 -20.09 -12.77 27.11
N ILE A 22 -20.54 -12.88 28.36
CA ILE A 22 -21.36 -11.87 29.04
C ILE A 22 -20.58 -11.27 30.20
N TYR A 23 -20.06 -10.05 30.00
CA TYR A 23 -19.32 -9.30 30.99
C TYR A 23 -20.25 -8.57 31.96
N SER A 24 -19.96 -8.64 33.25
CA SER A 24 -20.67 -7.92 34.30
C SER A 24 -19.71 -7.30 35.31
N GLY A 25 -20.09 -6.15 35.88
CA GLY A 25 -19.23 -5.39 36.80
C GLY A 25 -19.00 -6.04 38.18
N SER A 26 -19.76 -7.07 38.56
CA SER A 26 -19.59 -7.74 39.86
C SER A 26 -19.83 -9.25 39.79
N ARG A 27 -19.29 -9.98 40.77
CA ARG A 27 -19.52 -11.42 40.95
C ARG A 27 -20.99 -11.77 41.16
N ASN A 28 -21.73 -10.91 41.84
CA ASN A 28 -23.15 -11.16 42.10
C ASN A 28 -23.95 -10.98 40.81
N ALA A 29 -23.62 -9.96 40.01
CA ALA A 29 -24.26 -9.71 38.73
C ALA A 29 -24.05 -10.86 37.73
N THR A 30 -22.86 -11.49 37.69
CA THR A 30 -22.66 -12.69 36.85
C THR A 30 -23.58 -13.84 37.25
N GLY A 31 -23.94 -13.96 38.53
CA GLY A 31 -24.94 -14.93 38.97
C GLY A 31 -26.37 -14.62 38.55
N THR A 32 -26.79 -13.36 38.71
CA THR A 32 -28.09 -12.90 38.24
C THR A 32 -28.25 -13.09 36.72
N VAL A 33 -27.19 -12.82 35.95
CA VAL A 33 -27.18 -13.09 34.51
C VAL A 33 -27.45 -14.56 34.22
N MET A 34 -26.80 -15.49 34.92
CA MET A 34 -27.00 -16.92 34.72
C MET A 34 -28.43 -17.34 35.04
N GLU A 35 -29.01 -16.86 36.15
CA GLU A 35 -30.41 -17.13 36.52
C GLU A 35 -31.36 -16.67 35.41
N VAL A 36 -31.19 -15.43 34.93
CA VAL A 36 -32.04 -14.87 33.87
C VAL A 36 -31.90 -15.63 32.54
N VAL A 37 -30.67 -16.02 32.16
CA VAL A 37 -30.43 -16.81 30.94
C VAL A 37 -31.10 -18.18 31.05
N ASN A 38 -30.94 -18.86 32.18
CA ASN A 38 -31.53 -20.17 32.44
C ASN A 38 -33.06 -20.12 32.43
N ASP A 39 -33.65 -19.14 33.11
CA ASP A 39 -35.09 -18.89 33.08
C ASP A 39 -35.61 -18.64 31.66
N ALA A 40 -34.91 -17.81 30.89
CA ALA A 40 -35.31 -17.49 29.52
C ALA A 40 -35.19 -18.69 28.56
N ARG A 41 -34.28 -19.64 28.84
CA ARG A 41 -34.04 -20.83 28.03
C ARG A 41 -34.79 -22.07 28.53
N GLY A 42 -35.62 -21.94 29.57
CA GLY A 42 -36.42 -23.05 30.09
C GLY A 42 -35.64 -24.05 30.94
N THR A 43 -34.48 -23.66 31.47
CA THR A 43 -33.64 -24.45 32.37
C THR A 43 -33.53 -23.81 33.77
N PRO A 44 -34.65 -23.48 34.44
CA PRO A 44 -34.62 -22.77 35.73
C PRO A 44 -33.81 -23.56 36.77
N LYS A 45 -33.03 -22.84 37.60
CA LYS A 45 -32.03 -23.39 38.54
C LYS A 45 -30.79 -24.00 37.92
N GLY A 46 -30.64 -23.97 36.59
CA GLY A 46 -29.43 -24.42 35.90
C GLY A 46 -28.19 -23.59 36.26
N GLU A 47 -28.34 -22.41 36.85
CA GLU A 47 -27.24 -21.59 37.36
C GLU A 47 -26.52 -22.19 38.58
N CYS A 48 -27.15 -23.18 39.24
CA CYS A 48 -26.55 -23.95 40.33
C CYS A 48 -25.86 -25.24 39.84
N ASP A 49 -25.96 -25.58 38.56
CA ASP A 49 -25.33 -26.77 37.99
C ASP A 49 -23.89 -26.48 37.54
N PRO A 50 -22.86 -27.08 38.18
CA PRO A 50 -21.47 -26.90 37.78
C PRO A 50 -21.16 -27.51 36.40
N ASP A 51 -21.99 -28.42 35.92
CA ASP A 51 -21.79 -29.16 34.67
C ASP A 51 -22.69 -28.65 33.54
N SER A 52 -23.36 -27.50 33.74
CA SER A 52 -24.25 -26.88 32.75
C SER A 52 -23.62 -26.82 31.36
N THR A 53 -24.37 -27.28 30.37
CA THR A 53 -24.04 -27.19 28.94
C THR A 53 -24.48 -25.86 28.32
N LEU A 54 -25.19 -25.02 29.07
CA LEU A 54 -25.69 -23.73 28.59
C LEU A 54 -24.74 -22.59 28.96
N ILE A 55 -24.52 -22.38 30.27
CA ILE A 55 -23.80 -21.21 30.77
C ILE A 55 -22.96 -21.54 32.00
N ARG A 56 -21.72 -21.03 32.05
CA ARG A 56 -20.83 -21.17 33.21
C ARG A 56 -20.26 -19.84 33.67
N ARG A 57 -19.81 -19.78 34.93
CA ARG A 57 -19.35 -18.55 35.57
C ARG A 57 -17.83 -18.45 35.62
N TYR A 58 -17.29 -17.26 35.35
CA TYR A 58 -15.86 -16.98 35.51
C TYR A 58 -15.61 -15.65 36.22
N HIS A 59 -14.94 -15.67 37.37
CA HIS A 59 -14.53 -14.44 38.07
C HIS A 59 -13.22 -14.64 38.86
N SER A 60 -12.70 -13.57 39.45
CA SER A 60 -11.44 -13.59 40.21
C SER A 60 -11.42 -14.64 41.32
N CYS A 61 -12.50 -14.76 42.09
CA CYS A 61 -12.64 -15.76 43.16
C CYS A 61 -12.97 -17.20 42.70
N THR A 62 -13.12 -17.46 41.39
CA THR A 62 -13.34 -18.84 40.90
C THR A 62 -12.08 -19.65 41.18
N GLY A 63 -12.22 -20.86 41.74
CA GLY A 63 -11.09 -21.71 42.05
C GLY A 63 -10.24 -22.03 40.80
N ARG A 64 -8.92 -22.18 40.96
CA ARG A 64 -8.00 -22.38 39.82
C ARG A 64 -8.39 -23.56 38.93
N LYS A 65 -8.79 -24.69 39.53
CA LYS A 65 -9.25 -25.88 38.79
C LYS A 65 -10.50 -25.60 37.96
N GLU A 66 -11.45 -24.86 38.53
CA GLU A 66 -12.71 -24.54 37.86
C GLU A 66 -12.52 -23.53 36.72
N LYS A 67 -11.60 -22.58 36.88
CA LYS A 67 -11.19 -21.67 35.78
C LYS A 67 -10.65 -22.45 34.59
N LEU A 68 -9.71 -23.37 34.83
CA LEU A 68 -9.13 -24.22 33.77
C LEU A 68 -10.21 -25.08 33.11
N ARG A 69 -11.05 -25.72 33.91
CA ARG A 69 -12.18 -26.54 33.43
C ARG A 69 -13.16 -25.74 32.57
N THR A 70 -13.48 -24.52 32.97
CA THR A 70 -14.38 -23.62 32.23
C THR A 70 -13.77 -23.24 30.89
N ILE A 71 -12.48 -22.84 30.89
CA ILE A 71 -11.76 -22.48 29.66
C ILE A 71 -11.69 -23.68 28.71
N GLU A 72 -11.25 -24.85 29.19
CA GLU A 72 -11.13 -26.07 28.38
C GLU A 72 -12.48 -26.57 27.85
N GLY A 73 -13.54 -26.45 28.65
CA GLY A 73 -14.89 -26.82 28.21
C GLY A 73 -15.41 -25.86 27.13
N TYR A 74 -15.14 -24.56 27.28
CA TYR A 74 -15.57 -23.55 26.33
C TYR A 74 -14.83 -23.65 25.00
N THR A 75 -13.52 -23.92 25.01
CA THR A 75 -12.74 -24.11 23.77
C THR A 75 -13.05 -25.42 23.04
N LYS A 76 -13.67 -26.39 23.71
CA LYS A 76 -14.15 -27.65 23.14
C LYS A 76 -15.64 -27.63 22.83
N ASP A 77 -16.27 -26.45 22.84
CA ASP A 77 -17.70 -26.24 22.58
C ASP A 77 -18.63 -27.08 23.48
N ALA A 78 -18.18 -27.44 24.69
CA ALA A 78 -18.99 -28.23 25.63
C ALA A 78 -20.14 -27.42 26.24
N PHE A 79 -20.06 -26.09 26.18
CA PHE A 79 -21.13 -25.17 26.54
C PHE A 79 -20.94 -23.83 25.81
N LEU A 80 -22.02 -23.04 25.71
CA LEU A 80 -22.08 -21.95 24.75
C LEU A 80 -21.85 -20.56 25.35
N ILE A 81 -22.01 -20.37 26.65
CA ILE A 81 -21.97 -19.04 27.27
C ILE A 81 -21.05 -19.01 28.49
N ILE A 82 -20.16 -18.02 28.57
CA ILE A 82 -19.49 -17.67 29.82
C ILE A 82 -20.08 -16.37 30.36
N SER A 83 -20.58 -16.39 31.60
CA SER A 83 -20.85 -15.18 32.37
C SER A 83 -19.62 -14.82 33.19
N CYS A 84 -19.01 -13.67 32.91
CA CYS A 84 -17.72 -13.30 33.46
C CYS A 84 -17.63 -11.87 33.99
N THR A 85 -16.65 -11.64 34.87
CA THR A 85 -16.15 -10.28 35.13
C THR A 85 -14.91 -10.02 34.27
N ASN A 86 -14.37 -8.80 34.32
CA ASN A 86 -13.10 -8.45 33.67
C ASN A 86 -11.91 -9.35 34.09
N ALA A 87 -12.07 -10.16 35.15
CA ALA A 87 -11.10 -11.16 35.59
C ALA A 87 -10.85 -12.31 34.60
N LEU A 88 -11.73 -12.51 33.60
CA LEU A 88 -11.44 -13.40 32.46
C LEU A 88 -10.21 -12.93 31.66
N GLY A 89 -9.75 -11.70 31.91
CA GLY A 89 -8.39 -11.26 31.60
C GLY A 89 -8.19 -10.90 30.13
N LEU A 90 -7.20 -10.03 29.92
CA LEU A 90 -6.79 -9.46 28.63
C LEU A 90 -5.83 -10.34 27.81
N GLY A 91 -5.40 -11.49 28.36
CA GLY A 91 -4.37 -12.35 27.77
C GLY A 91 -4.88 -13.70 27.25
N GLN A 92 -6.17 -13.83 26.95
CA GLN A 92 -6.74 -15.03 26.32
C GLN A 92 -7.53 -14.63 25.09
N ASP A 93 -7.11 -15.16 23.93
CA ASP A 93 -7.80 -14.98 22.66
C ASP A 93 -8.90 -16.02 22.53
N TRP A 94 -10.08 -15.56 22.11
CA TRP A 94 -11.28 -16.36 21.99
C TRP A 94 -11.80 -16.34 20.55
N PRO A 95 -11.15 -17.05 19.63
CA PRO A 95 -11.47 -16.92 18.22
C PRO A 95 -12.88 -17.41 17.86
N THR A 96 -13.43 -18.33 18.65
CA THR A 96 -14.77 -18.88 18.45
C THR A 96 -15.88 -18.00 19.03
N VAL A 97 -15.55 -16.89 19.71
CA VAL A 97 -16.56 -15.99 20.28
C VAL A 97 -17.20 -15.15 19.18
N MET A 98 -18.50 -15.37 19.02
CA MET A 98 -19.32 -14.67 18.03
C MET A 98 -20.04 -13.46 18.63
N LYS A 99 -20.17 -13.41 19.97
CA LYS A 99 -20.89 -12.33 20.63
C LYS A 99 -20.28 -11.98 21.98
N VAL A 100 -20.07 -10.69 22.22
CA VAL A 100 -19.72 -10.15 23.53
C VAL A 100 -20.83 -9.21 23.98
N ILE A 101 -21.36 -9.46 25.17
CA ILE A 101 -22.41 -8.66 25.82
C ILE A 101 -21.79 -8.02 27.05
N VAL A 102 -21.88 -6.70 27.17
CA VAL A 102 -21.40 -5.97 28.34
C VAL A 102 -22.59 -5.44 29.13
N MET A 103 -22.69 -5.85 30.39
CA MET A 103 -23.73 -5.45 31.34
C MET A 103 -23.24 -4.26 32.16
N GLY A 104 -23.99 -3.17 32.13
CA GLY A 104 -23.67 -1.93 32.83
C GLY A 104 -22.77 -0.98 32.04
N ARG A 105 -22.14 -0.02 32.74
CA ARG A 105 -21.24 0.97 32.14
C ARG A 105 -19.80 0.50 32.17
N MET A 106 -19.10 0.71 31.07
CA MET A 106 -17.68 0.40 30.91
C MET A 106 -17.01 1.52 30.11
N GLY A 107 -15.72 1.77 30.35
CA GLY A 107 -14.94 2.77 29.61
C GLY A 107 -14.73 2.36 28.15
N LEU A 108 -14.44 3.35 27.29
CA LEU A 108 -14.22 3.12 25.86
C LEU A 108 -13.03 2.18 25.57
N PRO A 109 -11.86 2.31 26.24
CA PRO A 109 -10.73 1.41 26.00
C PRO A 109 -11.05 -0.04 26.38
N GLU A 110 -11.72 -0.24 27.52
CA GLU A 110 -12.11 -1.58 27.95
C GLU A 110 -13.16 -2.18 27.00
N LEU A 111 -14.11 -1.39 26.50
CA LEU A 111 -15.08 -1.85 25.49
C LEU A 111 -14.40 -2.24 24.18
N ALA A 112 -13.51 -1.41 23.64
CA ALA A 112 -12.79 -1.70 22.40
C ALA A 112 -12.02 -3.01 22.50
N GLN A 113 -11.36 -3.24 23.64
CA GLN A 113 -10.60 -4.45 23.90
C GLN A 113 -11.48 -5.70 24.08
N LEU A 114 -12.69 -5.55 24.61
CA LEU A 114 -13.66 -6.65 24.68
C LEU A 114 -14.26 -6.96 23.30
N PHE A 115 -14.52 -5.96 22.47
CA PHE A 115 -15.07 -6.15 21.13
C PHE A 115 -14.04 -6.70 20.14
N GLY A 116 -12.75 -6.44 20.31
CA GLY A 116 -11.68 -7.09 19.53
C GLY A 116 -11.64 -8.62 19.66
N ARG A 117 -12.43 -9.21 20.56
CA ARG A 117 -12.61 -10.66 20.73
C ARG A 117 -13.75 -11.22 19.89
N ILE A 118 -14.59 -10.37 19.30
CA ILE A 118 -15.67 -10.82 18.42
C ILE A 118 -15.09 -11.05 17.04
N GLY A 119 -15.25 -12.27 16.52
CA GLY A 119 -15.13 -12.53 15.08
C GLY A 119 -13.83 -12.06 14.49
N VAL A 120 -12.69 -12.49 15.04
CA VAL A 120 -11.42 -12.40 14.33
C VAL A 120 -11.59 -13.19 13.04
N ILE A 121 -11.88 -12.51 11.93
CA ILE A 121 -11.92 -13.11 10.60
C ILE A 121 -10.47 -13.34 10.23
N PRO A 122 -9.99 -14.59 10.21
CA PRO A 122 -8.58 -14.82 9.93
C PRO A 122 -8.30 -14.41 8.49
N PHE A 123 -7.36 -13.48 8.31
CA PHE A 123 -7.02 -12.97 6.98
C PHE A 123 -6.29 -14.01 6.12
N LYS A 124 -5.72 -15.05 6.74
CA LYS A 124 -4.91 -16.07 6.07
C LYS A 124 -5.80 -17.18 5.52
N LYS A 125 -5.66 -17.47 4.23
CA LYS A 125 -6.33 -18.59 3.54
C LYS A 125 -6.10 -19.96 4.19
N ASN A 126 -4.93 -20.15 4.80
CA ASN A 126 -4.54 -21.40 5.45
C ASN A 126 -4.94 -21.46 6.94
N ASP A 127 -5.68 -20.48 7.44
CA ASP A 127 -6.15 -20.53 8.82
C ASP A 127 -7.14 -21.69 9.01
N PRO A 128 -6.97 -22.53 10.05
CA PRO A 128 -7.88 -23.65 10.31
C PRO A 128 -9.35 -23.28 10.39
N GLN A 129 -9.69 -22.06 10.85
CA GLN A 129 -11.09 -21.60 10.95
C GLN A 129 -11.66 -21.21 9.59
N VAL A 130 -10.86 -20.59 8.72
CA VAL A 130 -11.26 -20.28 7.34
C VAL A 130 -11.52 -21.58 6.57
N LEU A 131 -10.66 -22.58 6.73
CA LEU A 131 -10.83 -23.90 6.13
C LEU A 131 -12.08 -24.62 6.65
N ALA A 132 -12.35 -24.53 7.96
CA ALA A 132 -13.54 -25.12 8.57
C ALA A 132 -14.83 -24.46 8.08
N GLU A 133 -14.84 -23.13 7.94
CA GLU A 133 -16.00 -22.39 7.42
C GLU A 133 -16.24 -22.66 5.93
N GLN A 134 -15.19 -22.71 5.11
CA GLN A 134 -15.30 -23.13 3.71
C GLN A 134 -15.88 -24.54 3.57
N ALA A 135 -15.48 -25.47 4.45
CA ALA A 135 -16.03 -26.82 4.46
C ALA A 135 -17.53 -26.82 4.85
N ARG A 136 -17.93 -25.97 5.80
CA ARG A 136 -19.34 -25.79 6.21
C ARG A 136 -20.18 -25.21 5.08
N GLU A 137 -19.70 -24.16 4.42
CA GLU A 137 -20.38 -23.52 3.28
C GLU A 137 -20.60 -24.51 2.14
N LYS A 138 -19.58 -25.32 1.81
CA LYS A 138 -19.68 -26.37 0.80
C LYS A 138 -20.66 -27.47 1.19
N ALA A 139 -20.66 -27.89 2.45
CA ALA A 139 -21.60 -28.90 2.96
C ALA A 139 -23.06 -28.40 2.95
N ALA A 140 -23.27 -27.09 3.07
CA ALA A 140 -24.58 -26.46 3.05
C ALA A 140 -24.96 -25.87 1.67
N GLU A 141 -24.21 -26.21 0.61
CA GLU A 141 -24.47 -25.81 -0.78
C GLU A 141 -24.60 -24.28 -0.96
N PHE A 142 -23.82 -23.50 -0.21
CA PHE A 142 -23.71 -22.06 -0.41
C PHE A 142 -23.04 -21.76 -1.75
N GLN A 143 -23.33 -20.58 -2.31
CA GLN A 143 -22.61 -20.09 -3.49
C GLN A 143 -21.14 -19.88 -3.17
N ASP A 144 -20.28 -20.14 -4.15
CA ASP A 144 -18.84 -19.97 -3.99
C ASP A 144 -18.50 -18.52 -3.62
N CYS A 145 -17.60 -18.37 -2.66
CA CYS A 145 -17.17 -17.06 -2.19
C CYS A 145 -16.30 -16.35 -3.24
N LYS A 146 -16.68 -15.12 -3.61
CA LYS A 146 -15.97 -14.27 -4.58
C LYS A 146 -14.99 -13.27 -3.94
N CYS A 147 -14.55 -13.50 -2.71
CA CYS A 147 -13.60 -12.61 -2.05
C CYS A 147 -12.18 -12.80 -2.60
N SER A 148 -11.29 -11.83 -2.39
CA SER A 148 -9.90 -11.86 -2.89
C SER A 148 -9.08 -13.08 -2.43
N ASN A 149 -9.43 -13.70 -1.31
CA ASN A 149 -8.78 -14.94 -0.85
C ASN A 149 -9.30 -16.21 -1.56
N CYS A 150 -10.59 -16.23 -1.92
CA CYS A 150 -11.26 -17.39 -2.52
C CYS A 150 -11.18 -17.36 -4.05
N ASP A 151 -11.30 -16.17 -4.65
CA ASP A 151 -11.19 -15.91 -6.09
C ASP A 151 -10.21 -14.75 -6.33
N SER A 152 -8.92 -15.08 -6.24
CA SER A 152 -7.86 -14.09 -6.44
C SER A 152 -7.79 -13.58 -7.87
N GLU A 153 -8.10 -14.43 -8.85
CA GLU A 153 -8.01 -14.07 -10.27
C GLU A 153 -9.08 -13.04 -10.65
N ALA A 154 -10.34 -13.27 -10.28
CA ALA A 154 -11.40 -12.28 -10.51
C ALA A 154 -11.14 -10.98 -9.73
N SER A 155 -10.62 -11.09 -8.51
CA SER A 155 -10.24 -9.93 -7.69
C SER A 155 -9.15 -9.09 -8.37
N ASP A 156 -8.08 -9.73 -8.87
CA ASP A 156 -6.99 -9.06 -9.56
C ASP A 156 -7.48 -8.38 -10.85
N MET A 157 -8.35 -9.07 -11.60
CA MET A 157 -8.99 -8.53 -12.79
C MET A 157 -9.81 -7.27 -12.47
N LEU A 158 -10.60 -7.33 -11.39
CA LEU A 158 -11.44 -6.24 -10.94
C LEU A 158 -10.60 -5.04 -10.49
N VAL A 159 -9.56 -5.27 -9.68
CA VAL A 159 -8.64 -4.21 -9.22
C VAL A 159 -7.95 -3.54 -10.40
N HIS A 160 -7.44 -4.32 -11.36
CA HIS A 160 -6.81 -3.80 -12.57
C HIS A 160 -7.73 -2.90 -13.39
N ASN A 161 -9.03 -3.23 -13.40
CA ASN A 161 -10.04 -2.51 -14.18
C ASN A 161 -10.90 -1.55 -13.37
N MET A 162 -10.57 -1.30 -12.10
CA MET A 162 -11.24 -0.28 -11.26
C MET A 162 -11.32 1.10 -11.95
N PRO A 163 -10.29 1.61 -12.65
CA PRO A 163 -10.39 2.87 -13.38
C PRO A 163 -11.38 2.85 -14.57
N ARG A 164 -11.75 1.65 -15.05
CA ARG A 164 -12.68 1.41 -16.17
C ARG A 164 -14.07 1.00 -15.68
N LEU A 165 -14.27 0.94 -14.36
CA LEU A 165 -15.55 0.65 -13.73
C LEU A 165 -16.44 1.89 -13.78
N THR A 166 -17.66 1.72 -14.25
CA THR A 166 -18.68 2.75 -14.44
C THR A 166 -20.01 2.28 -13.89
N LYS A 167 -20.96 3.20 -13.68
CA LYS A 167 -22.31 2.83 -13.22
C LYS A 167 -23.01 1.84 -14.15
N SER A 168 -22.73 1.90 -15.46
CA SER A 168 -23.36 1.05 -16.47
C SER A 168 -22.80 -0.36 -16.53
N ASN A 169 -21.52 -0.58 -16.17
CA ASN A 169 -20.88 -1.90 -16.23
C ASN A 169 -20.65 -2.53 -14.83
N TYR A 170 -21.01 -1.83 -13.74
CA TYR A 170 -20.79 -2.31 -12.37
C TYR A 170 -21.47 -3.65 -12.08
N CYS A 171 -22.76 -3.80 -12.38
CA CYS A 171 -23.49 -5.04 -12.09
C CYS A 171 -22.88 -6.23 -12.83
N GLN A 172 -22.56 -6.05 -14.12
CA GLN A 172 -21.91 -7.07 -14.92
C GLN A 172 -20.53 -7.43 -14.38
N ALA A 173 -19.74 -6.43 -13.94
CA ALA A 173 -18.42 -6.65 -13.36
C ALA A 173 -18.44 -7.44 -12.04
N MET A 174 -19.51 -7.32 -11.24
CA MET A 174 -19.67 -8.09 -10.00
C MET A 174 -20.19 -9.51 -10.25
N GLU A 175 -20.94 -9.72 -11.34
CA GLU A 175 -21.44 -11.03 -11.74
C GLU A 175 -20.34 -11.85 -12.43
N ASP A 176 -19.71 -11.28 -13.46
CA ASP A 176 -18.65 -11.89 -14.25
C ASP A 176 -17.71 -10.80 -14.79
N VAL A 177 -16.63 -10.56 -14.03
CA VAL A 177 -15.61 -9.56 -14.34
C VAL A 177 -14.89 -9.83 -15.68
N PHE A 178 -14.87 -11.08 -16.15
CA PHE A 178 -14.17 -11.47 -17.38
C PHE A 178 -15.00 -11.19 -18.65
N SER A 179 -16.32 -11.03 -18.50
CA SER A 179 -17.25 -10.78 -19.61
C SER A 179 -17.47 -9.30 -19.92
N VAL A 180 -16.85 -8.39 -19.16
CA VAL A 180 -17.15 -6.95 -19.27
C VAL A 180 -16.43 -6.34 -20.46
N ASP A 181 -17.22 -5.76 -21.37
CA ASP A 181 -16.69 -5.06 -22.54
C ASP A 181 -15.77 -3.90 -22.12
N GLY A 182 -14.55 -3.89 -22.67
CA GLY A 182 -13.54 -2.86 -22.42
C GLY A 182 -12.67 -3.09 -21.18
N PHE A 183 -12.86 -4.20 -20.46
CA PHE A 183 -11.91 -4.63 -19.43
C PHE A 183 -10.67 -5.26 -20.07
N LEU A 184 -9.51 -4.97 -19.49
CA LEU A 184 -8.22 -5.48 -19.95
C LEU A 184 -7.72 -6.58 -19.03
N ASP A 185 -7.27 -7.69 -19.62
CA ASP A 185 -6.65 -8.78 -18.89
C ASP A 185 -5.24 -8.39 -18.38
N PRO A 186 -4.99 -8.44 -17.06
CA PRO A 186 -3.68 -8.16 -16.45
C PRO A 186 -2.54 -9.03 -17.00
N ASN A 187 -2.85 -10.23 -17.52
CA ASN A 187 -1.86 -11.17 -18.02
C ASN A 187 -1.52 -10.96 -19.50
N THR A 188 -2.42 -10.32 -20.26
CA THR A 188 -2.19 -10.03 -21.68
C THR A 188 -1.19 -8.86 -21.85
N GLU A 189 -1.20 -7.86 -20.96
CA GLU A 189 -0.21 -6.76 -20.98
C GLU A 189 1.22 -7.22 -20.63
N LYS A 190 1.40 -8.24 -19.79
CA LYS A 190 2.74 -8.80 -19.48
C LYS A 190 3.43 -9.45 -20.68
N LEU A 191 2.67 -9.91 -21.67
CA LEU A 191 3.20 -10.46 -22.93
C LEU A 191 3.51 -9.36 -23.95
N GLU A 192 2.76 -8.26 -23.97
CA GLU A 192 2.95 -7.17 -24.92
C GLU A 192 4.05 -6.18 -24.51
N GLU A 193 4.34 -6.02 -23.21
CA GLU A 193 5.49 -5.23 -22.72
C GLU A 193 6.85 -5.77 -23.17
N ASN A 194 6.92 -7.03 -23.62
CA ASN A 194 8.15 -7.65 -24.10
C ASN A 194 8.34 -7.61 -25.63
N ILE A 195 7.35 -7.19 -26.44
CA ILE A 195 7.44 -7.29 -27.92
C ILE A 195 7.15 -6.00 -28.69
N VAL A 196 6.55 -4.95 -28.11
CA VAL A 196 6.29 -3.71 -28.87
C VAL A 196 7.28 -2.59 -28.53
N ASP A 197 8.16 -2.36 -29.49
CA ASP A 197 9.00 -1.17 -29.63
C ASP A 197 8.12 0.10 -29.63
N SER A 198 8.03 0.74 -28.46
CA SER A 198 8.02 2.19 -28.22
C SER A 198 7.55 3.12 -29.35
N SER A 199 6.32 3.06 -29.87
CA SER A 199 5.84 4.08 -30.83
C SER A 199 4.31 4.16 -31.06
N VAL A 200 3.47 4.28 -30.02
CA VAL A 200 2.20 5.04 -30.15
C VAL A 200 1.95 5.85 -28.88
N LYS A 201 1.69 7.13 -29.10
CA LYS A 201 1.71 8.23 -28.13
C LYS A 201 0.48 8.19 -27.20
N THR A 202 0.59 7.56 -26.04
CA THR A 202 -0.10 8.05 -24.85
C THR A 202 0.67 9.29 -24.37
N LYS A 203 -0.05 10.35 -24.00
CA LYS A 203 0.57 11.55 -23.43
C LYS A 203 1.35 11.11 -22.19
N ALA A 204 2.66 11.04 -22.35
CA ALA A 204 3.59 10.83 -21.26
C ALA A 204 3.32 11.89 -20.20
N THR A 205 2.67 11.53 -19.10
CA THR A 205 3.06 12.08 -17.81
C THR A 205 4.54 11.78 -17.72
N LYS A 206 5.35 12.82 -17.95
CA LYS A 206 6.80 12.73 -17.86
C LYS A 206 7.10 12.01 -16.56
N LYS A 207 7.73 10.84 -16.66
CA LYS A 207 8.57 10.32 -15.60
C LYS A 207 9.69 11.35 -15.41
N ARG A 208 9.39 12.42 -14.67
CA ARG A 208 10.38 13.37 -14.22
C ARG A 208 11.07 12.69 -13.06
N SER A 209 12.27 12.18 -13.29
CA SER A 209 13.26 12.16 -12.23
C SER A 209 13.54 13.62 -11.85
N ASN A 210 12.64 14.25 -11.11
CA ASN A 210 12.93 15.50 -10.46
C ASN A 210 13.55 15.10 -9.13
N ILE A 211 14.87 15.20 -9.04
CA ILE A 211 15.49 15.59 -7.77
C ILE A 211 14.74 16.85 -7.37
N LEU A 212 13.97 16.78 -6.28
CA LEU A 212 13.30 17.96 -5.76
C LEU A 212 14.41 18.93 -5.37
N ASP A 213 14.16 20.23 -5.55
CA ASP A 213 15.09 21.22 -5.01
C ASP A 213 15.19 20.99 -3.50
N SER A 214 16.39 21.09 -2.91
CA SER A 214 16.63 20.84 -1.48
C SER A 214 15.62 21.55 -0.58
N ARG A 215 15.14 22.74 -0.97
CA ARG A 215 14.16 23.49 -0.19
C ARG A 215 12.73 22.94 -0.28
N LEU A 216 12.41 22.26 -1.36
CA LEU A 216 11.15 21.54 -1.56
C LEU A 216 11.15 20.19 -0.84
N GLU A 217 12.31 19.52 -0.73
CA GLU A 217 12.47 18.32 0.11
C GLU A 217 12.21 18.67 1.58
N GLU A 218 12.80 19.76 2.07
CA GLU A 218 12.55 20.28 3.42
C GLU A 218 11.05 20.57 3.67
N LEU A 219 10.36 21.17 2.70
CA LEU A 219 8.91 21.39 2.82
C LEU A 219 8.14 20.07 2.86
N THR A 220 8.58 19.07 2.10
CA THR A 220 7.92 17.75 2.10
C THR A 220 7.97 17.13 3.49
N ASP A 221 9.13 17.17 4.14
CA ASP A 221 9.32 16.69 5.50
C ASP A 221 8.53 17.54 6.52
N GLU A 222 8.52 18.87 6.36
CA GLU A 222 7.75 19.79 7.20
C GLU A 222 6.24 19.49 7.17
N LEU A 223 5.67 19.18 5.99
CA LEU A 223 4.25 18.86 5.86
C LEU A 223 3.87 17.53 6.55
N VAL A 224 4.71 16.50 6.41
CA VAL A 224 4.51 15.22 7.11
C VAL A 224 4.60 15.43 8.62
N PHE A 225 5.56 16.24 9.08
CA PHE A 225 5.70 16.56 10.49
C PHE A 225 4.50 17.35 11.05
N GLU A 226 3.97 18.31 10.29
CA GLU A 226 2.80 19.07 10.70
C GLU A 226 1.54 18.18 10.77
N ASP A 227 1.36 17.26 9.83
CA ASP A 227 0.28 16.28 9.90
C ASP A 227 0.44 15.34 11.11
N ASP A 228 1.65 14.88 11.42
CA ASP A 228 1.92 14.05 12.61
C ASP A 228 1.60 14.80 13.91
N LEU A 229 1.92 16.09 14.00
CA LEU A 229 1.53 16.94 15.12
C LEU A 229 0.00 17.09 15.21
N PHE A 230 -0.67 17.32 14.09
CA PHE A 230 -2.12 17.42 14.04
C PHE A 230 -2.79 16.11 14.43
N HIS A 231 -2.29 14.98 13.93
CA HIS A 231 -2.72 13.64 14.29
C HIS A 231 -2.59 13.40 15.79
N LYS A 232 -1.43 13.70 16.39
CA LYS A 232 -1.19 13.59 17.84
C LYS A 232 -2.09 14.51 18.67
N TYR A 233 -2.41 15.71 18.15
CA TYR A 233 -3.37 16.60 18.81
C TYR A 233 -4.78 16.00 18.89
N ILE A 234 -5.21 15.28 17.84
CA ILE A 234 -6.55 14.68 17.78
C ILE A 234 -6.62 13.36 18.55
N TYR A 235 -5.64 12.48 18.38
CA TYR A 235 -5.68 11.09 18.86
C TYR A 235 -4.78 10.80 20.07
N GLY A 236 -3.88 11.72 20.46
CA GLY A 236 -2.89 11.48 21.51
C GLY A 236 -1.77 10.55 21.05
N ASP A 237 -1.06 9.93 22.00
CA ASP A 237 0.03 8.97 21.75
C ASP A 237 -0.48 7.52 21.53
N ASP A 238 -1.73 7.33 21.09
CA ASP A 238 -2.32 5.99 20.90
C ASP A 238 -1.90 5.36 19.54
N ASP A 239 -1.30 4.16 19.60
CA ASP A 239 -0.64 3.43 18.48
C ASP A 239 -1.59 2.67 17.53
N TYR A 240 -2.88 3.03 17.42
CA TYR A 240 -3.82 2.28 16.58
C TYR A 240 -3.66 2.52 15.07
N CYS A 241 -3.18 3.70 14.67
CA CYS A 241 -2.92 4.09 13.29
C CYS A 241 -1.83 5.17 13.28
N PHE A 242 -0.92 5.13 12.32
CA PHE A 242 0.14 6.14 12.20
C PHE A 242 -0.34 7.30 11.32
N SER A 243 0.14 8.53 11.58
CA SER A 243 -0.12 9.69 10.70
C SER A 243 0.25 9.39 9.25
N SER A 244 1.33 8.63 9.01
CA SER A 244 1.76 8.19 7.68
C SER A 244 0.75 7.31 6.94
N ASP A 245 -0.19 6.67 7.64
CA ASP A 245 -1.26 5.89 7.00
C ASP A 245 -2.30 6.80 6.33
N TYR A 246 -2.41 8.05 6.80
CA TYR A 246 -3.33 9.07 6.28
C TYR A 246 -2.62 10.06 5.35
N PHE A 247 -1.42 10.48 5.73
CA PHE A 247 -0.64 11.48 5.01
C PHE A 247 0.86 11.18 5.09
N GLY A 248 1.37 10.51 4.06
CA GLY A 248 2.76 10.11 3.95
C GLY A 248 3.60 11.03 3.04
N LEU A 249 4.89 10.69 2.93
CA LEU A 249 5.86 11.37 2.08
C LEU A 249 5.46 11.41 0.60
N ASP A 250 4.79 10.37 0.10
CA ASP A 250 4.30 10.29 -1.27
C ASP A 250 3.27 11.40 -1.57
N ARG A 251 2.27 11.53 -0.69
CA ARG A 251 1.23 12.56 -0.80
C ARG A 251 1.79 13.97 -0.60
N ALA A 252 2.67 14.14 0.38
CA ALA A 252 3.37 15.41 0.60
C ALA A 252 4.19 15.81 -0.64
N THR A 253 4.89 14.86 -1.25
CA THR A 253 5.70 15.10 -2.47
C THR A 253 4.81 15.55 -3.63
N ASP A 254 3.67 14.88 -3.84
CA ASP A 254 2.72 15.25 -4.90
C ASP A 254 2.21 16.69 -4.73
N ILE A 255 1.82 17.05 -3.51
CA ILE A 255 1.38 18.41 -3.13
C ILE A 255 2.48 19.44 -3.40
N VAL A 256 3.73 19.12 -3.01
CA VAL A 256 4.88 20.01 -3.21
C VAL A 256 5.19 20.21 -4.70
N GLN A 257 5.03 19.17 -5.52
CA GLN A 257 5.23 19.27 -6.96
C GLN A 257 4.18 20.16 -7.66
N SER A 258 2.97 20.28 -7.11
CA SER A 258 1.90 21.14 -7.62
C SER A 258 1.68 22.41 -6.79
N LEU A 259 2.67 22.85 -6.00
CA LEU A 259 2.55 23.99 -5.07
C LEU A 259 2.02 25.29 -5.68
N ASP A 260 2.38 25.56 -6.92
CA ASP A 260 1.96 26.78 -7.62
C ASP A 260 0.51 26.72 -8.12
N GLU A 261 -0.05 25.53 -8.22
CA GLU A 261 -1.44 25.28 -8.64
C GLU A 261 -2.41 25.30 -7.45
N ILE A 262 -1.92 25.10 -6.22
CA ILE A 262 -2.72 25.09 -4.99
C ILE A 262 -3.15 26.51 -4.61
N THR A 263 -4.47 26.75 -4.68
CA THR A 263 -5.11 28.04 -4.35
C THR A 263 -6.20 27.92 -3.29
N CYS A 264 -6.80 26.74 -3.11
CA CYS A 264 -7.87 26.50 -2.16
C CYS A 264 -7.71 25.15 -1.43
N GLU A 265 -8.49 24.94 -0.36
CA GLU A 265 -8.48 23.70 0.43
C GLU A 265 -8.89 22.47 -0.41
N GLU A 266 -9.75 22.68 -1.43
CA GLU A 266 -10.21 21.64 -2.34
C GLU A 266 -9.07 21.00 -3.16
N ASP A 267 -8.05 21.78 -3.52
CA ASP A 267 -6.87 21.29 -4.27
C ASP A 267 -6.09 20.27 -3.43
N ILE A 268 -5.97 20.53 -2.12
CA ILE A 268 -5.33 19.63 -1.16
C ILE A 268 -6.21 18.43 -0.86
N LYS A 269 -7.51 18.64 -0.72
CA LYS A 269 -8.48 17.56 -0.47
C LYS A 269 -8.42 16.49 -1.57
N ALA A 270 -8.27 16.91 -2.82
CA ALA A 270 -8.11 15.99 -3.94
C ALA A 270 -6.80 15.18 -3.84
N ALA A 271 -5.70 15.82 -3.47
CA ALA A 271 -4.40 15.16 -3.29
C ALA A 271 -4.38 14.18 -2.10
N MET A 272 -5.04 14.53 -0.99
CA MET A 272 -5.15 13.70 0.21
C MET A 272 -6.22 12.61 0.10
N GLY A 273 -7.05 12.61 -0.95
CA GLY A 273 -8.15 11.65 -1.11
C GLY A 273 -9.35 11.91 -0.19
N GLY A 274 -9.46 13.12 0.36
CA GLY A 274 -10.51 13.53 1.30
C GLY A 274 -9.96 14.10 2.61
N ASP A 275 -10.87 14.53 3.48
CA ASP A 275 -10.55 14.99 4.84
C ASP A 275 -10.73 13.80 5.80
N ILE A 276 -9.81 12.82 5.70
CA ILE A 276 -9.91 11.55 6.42
C ILE A 276 -9.88 11.78 7.94
N ILE A 277 -9.02 12.71 8.38
CA ILE A 277 -9.02 13.27 9.75
C ILE A 277 -9.68 14.64 9.67
N LYS A 278 -10.76 14.84 10.42
CA LYS A 278 -11.54 16.09 10.38
C LYS A 278 -10.65 17.31 10.67
N GLY A 279 -10.46 18.16 9.66
CA GLY A 279 -9.64 19.37 9.74
C GLY A 279 -8.17 19.19 9.30
N GLY A 280 -7.76 17.99 8.88
CA GLY A 280 -6.40 17.71 8.41
C GLY A 280 -6.08 18.44 7.11
N VAL A 281 -7.01 18.44 6.15
CA VAL A 281 -6.86 19.20 4.88
C VAL A 281 -6.61 20.68 5.16
N LYS A 282 -7.36 21.25 6.11
CA LYS A 282 -7.24 22.65 6.49
C LYS A 282 -5.91 22.95 7.18
N ALA A 283 -5.42 22.06 8.04
CA ALA A 283 -4.14 22.21 8.71
C ALA A 283 -2.98 22.27 7.69
N VAL A 284 -2.96 21.32 6.75
CA VAL A 284 -1.96 21.28 5.66
C VAL A 284 -2.06 22.52 4.77
N PHE A 285 -3.27 22.96 4.42
CA PHE A 285 -3.48 24.16 3.60
C PHE A 285 -2.95 25.43 4.28
N GLU A 286 -3.28 25.64 5.56
CA GLU A 286 -2.83 26.82 6.29
C GLU A 286 -1.32 26.81 6.50
N TYR A 287 -0.71 25.62 6.69
CA TYR A 287 0.74 25.50 6.76
C TYR A 287 1.41 25.92 5.46
N ILE A 288 0.93 25.43 4.31
CA ILE A 288 1.47 25.80 2.98
C ILE A 288 1.36 27.31 2.77
N LYS A 289 0.23 27.91 3.18
CA LYS A 289 0.02 29.35 3.07
C LYS A 289 1.03 30.14 3.93
N GLN A 290 1.25 29.72 5.17
CA GLN A 290 2.27 30.31 6.04
C GLN A 290 3.68 30.14 5.46
N TRP A 291 3.99 28.95 4.94
CA TRP A 291 5.27 28.66 4.29
C TRP A 291 5.53 29.56 3.08
N LYS A 292 4.51 29.78 2.23
CA LYS A 292 4.60 30.69 1.07
C LYS A 292 4.91 32.14 1.47
N CYS A 293 4.61 32.54 2.70
CA CYS A 293 4.87 33.88 3.22
C CYS A 293 6.22 34.05 3.94
N ARG A 294 7.03 32.99 4.09
CA ARG A 294 8.36 33.08 4.71
C ARG A 294 9.34 33.84 3.80
N ASP A 295 10.13 34.75 4.38
CA ASP A 295 11.06 35.61 3.63
C ASP A 295 12.07 34.79 2.80
N GLU A 296 12.55 33.66 3.34
CA GLU A 296 13.50 32.79 2.64
C GLU A 296 12.88 32.12 1.40
N VAL A 297 11.56 31.86 1.45
CA VAL A 297 10.81 31.24 0.35
C VAL A 297 10.54 32.26 -0.76
N ILE A 298 10.21 33.50 -0.40
CA ILE A 298 10.06 34.61 -1.35
C ILE A 298 11.39 34.86 -2.08
N ASP A 299 12.50 34.87 -1.33
CA ASP A 299 13.85 34.98 -1.88
C ASP A 299 14.21 33.84 -2.83
N TYR A 300 13.92 32.61 -2.42
CA TYR A 300 14.14 31.42 -3.24
C TYR A 300 13.37 31.48 -4.56
N ARG A 301 12.07 31.81 -4.53
CA ARG A 301 11.22 31.95 -5.72
C ARG A 301 11.73 33.03 -6.67
N ARG A 302 12.17 34.17 -6.13
CA ARG A 302 12.79 35.25 -6.91
C ARG A 302 14.06 34.78 -7.63
N ARG A 303 14.97 34.09 -6.94
CA ARG A 303 16.20 33.54 -7.55
C ARG A 303 15.88 32.51 -8.64
N GLN A 304 14.90 31.64 -8.42
CA GLN A 304 14.45 30.67 -9.44
C GLN A 304 13.90 31.38 -10.69
N ALA A 305 13.08 32.42 -10.51
CA ALA A 305 12.55 33.22 -11.62
C ALA A 305 13.68 33.90 -12.43
N GLU A 306 14.68 34.47 -11.77
CA GLU A 306 15.85 35.06 -12.43
C GLU A 306 16.65 34.04 -13.25
N VAL A 307 16.82 32.81 -12.74
CA VAL A 307 17.50 31.73 -13.47
C VAL A 307 16.71 31.31 -14.71
N ILE A 308 15.38 31.26 -14.61
CA ILE A 308 14.50 30.92 -15.75
C ILE A 308 14.60 32.00 -16.83
N GLU A 309 14.53 33.29 -16.46
CA GLU A 309 14.64 34.38 -17.43
C GLU A 309 16.01 34.40 -18.12
N LYS A 310 17.11 34.26 -17.36
CA LYS A 310 18.46 34.15 -17.95
C LYS A 310 18.57 32.99 -18.95
N LYS A 311 17.89 31.86 -18.70
CA LYS A 311 17.84 30.73 -19.63
C LYS A 311 17.06 31.06 -20.90
N LYS A 312 15.94 31.80 -20.80
CA LYS A 312 15.16 32.26 -21.95
C LYS A 312 15.97 33.23 -22.81
N GLU A 313 16.58 34.25 -22.20
CA GLU A 313 17.45 35.22 -22.90
C GLU A 313 18.61 34.53 -23.63
N ALA A 314 19.25 33.55 -22.99
CA ALA A 314 20.30 32.76 -23.61
C ALA A 314 19.80 31.91 -24.79
N ALA A 315 18.58 31.37 -24.70
CA ALA A 315 17.95 30.60 -25.78
C ALA A 315 17.56 31.51 -26.96
N GLU A 316 17.00 32.68 -26.70
CA GLU A 316 16.68 33.69 -27.73
C GLU A 316 17.94 34.17 -28.45
N THR A 317 19.01 34.48 -27.69
CA THR A 317 20.30 34.86 -28.26
C THR A 317 20.88 33.74 -29.14
N ARG A 318 20.72 32.47 -28.74
CA ARG A 318 21.14 31.32 -29.56
C ARG A 318 20.29 31.17 -30.83
N ALA A 319 18.98 31.37 -30.73
CA ALA A 319 18.07 31.32 -31.87
C ALA A 319 18.38 32.42 -32.89
N GLN A 320 18.61 33.66 -32.41
CA GLN A 320 18.97 34.79 -33.27
C GLN A 320 20.30 34.56 -33.98
N LYS A 321 21.34 34.08 -33.27
CA LYS A 321 22.62 33.70 -33.89
C LYS A 321 22.47 32.62 -34.97
N ALA A 322 21.55 31.67 -34.79
CA ALA A 322 21.29 30.62 -35.78
C ALA A 322 20.58 31.17 -37.03
N ILE A 323 19.68 32.14 -36.88
CA ILE A 323 19.01 32.84 -37.99
C ILE A 323 20.02 33.67 -38.77
N ASP A 324 20.87 34.46 -38.08
CA ASP A 324 21.91 35.27 -38.71
C ASP A 324 22.92 34.42 -39.49
N LEU A 325 23.25 33.22 -38.99
CA LEU A 325 24.13 32.27 -39.70
C LEU A 325 23.49 31.75 -41.00
N LYS A 326 22.17 31.53 -41.00
CA LYS A 326 21.43 31.08 -42.19
C LYS A 326 21.28 32.19 -43.24
N LEU A 327 21.10 33.44 -42.82
CA LEU A 327 21.03 34.61 -43.72
C LEU A 327 22.38 34.93 -44.38
N LYS A 328 23.50 34.57 -43.74
CA LYS A 328 24.86 34.72 -44.29
C LYS A 328 25.32 33.54 -45.15
N ALA A 329 24.48 32.53 -45.36
CA ALA A 329 24.78 31.41 -46.26
C ALA A 329 24.53 31.84 -47.72
N PRO A 330 25.50 31.69 -48.65
CA PRO A 330 25.37 32.17 -50.02
C PRO A 330 24.26 31.44 -50.81
N ILE A 331 23.46 32.21 -51.55
CA ILE A 331 22.29 31.77 -52.32
C ILE A 331 22.70 31.56 -53.80
N HIS A 332 23.51 30.55 -54.09
CA HIS A 332 23.50 29.72 -55.31
C HIS A 332 24.82 28.91 -55.41
N PRO A 333 24.75 27.61 -55.74
CA PRO A 333 25.90 26.75 -55.90
C PRO A 333 26.28 26.59 -57.37
N GLU A 334 27.08 27.45 -57.98
CA GLU A 334 27.86 27.07 -59.18
C GLU A 334 28.93 28.14 -59.49
N LEU A 335 30.13 27.67 -59.87
CA LEU A 335 31.22 28.41 -60.53
C LEU A 335 32.00 29.49 -59.72
N ALA A 336 32.86 29.03 -58.81
CA ALA A 336 34.21 29.56 -58.66
C ALA A 336 35.07 28.60 -57.83
N ARG A 337 35.70 27.61 -58.49
CA ARG A 337 36.88 26.94 -57.94
C ARG A 337 38.03 27.95 -57.98
N THR A 338 38.26 28.66 -56.89
CA THR A 338 39.58 29.21 -56.58
C THR A 338 40.19 28.39 -55.43
N PRO A 339 41.50 28.07 -55.47
CA PRO A 339 42.11 27.27 -54.42
C PRO A 339 42.13 28.08 -53.12
N ALA A 340 41.39 27.62 -52.13
CA ALA A 340 41.44 28.21 -50.79
C ALA A 340 42.84 28.01 -50.18
N PRO A 341 43.35 28.97 -49.39
CA PRO A 341 44.58 28.80 -48.63
C PRO A 341 44.43 27.60 -47.69
N ILE A 342 45.47 26.76 -47.66
CA ILE A 342 45.56 25.60 -46.77
C ILE A 342 45.51 26.10 -45.32
N LYS A 343 44.31 26.05 -44.72
CA LYS A 343 44.17 26.10 -43.26
C LYS A 343 44.74 24.80 -42.70
N PRO A 344 45.51 24.83 -41.60
CA PRO A 344 45.99 23.61 -40.98
C PRO A 344 44.77 22.75 -40.64
N LYS A 345 44.65 21.60 -41.32
CA LYS A 345 43.62 20.61 -41.01
C LYS A 345 43.82 20.24 -39.54
N THR A 346 42.92 20.69 -38.66
CA THR A 346 42.69 19.98 -37.40
C THR A 346 42.49 18.52 -37.79
N LYS A 347 43.40 17.64 -37.33
CA LYS A 347 43.43 16.22 -37.70
C LYS A 347 42.03 15.63 -37.52
N LYS A 348 41.26 15.51 -38.61
CA LYS A 348 40.02 14.71 -38.62
C LYS A 348 40.44 13.32 -38.16
N ARG A 349 39.83 12.82 -37.08
CA ARG A 349 40.07 11.45 -36.62
C ARG A 349 39.85 10.53 -37.83
N SER A 350 40.80 9.62 -38.10
CA SER A 350 40.66 8.66 -39.19
C SER A 350 39.37 7.86 -38.99
N SER A 351 38.73 7.43 -40.08
CA SER A 351 37.55 6.55 -40.04
C SER A 351 37.80 5.32 -39.16
N GLU A 352 39.03 4.80 -39.19
CA GLU A 352 39.52 3.73 -38.32
C GLU A 352 39.46 4.10 -36.83
N LYS A 353 39.88 5.31 -36.46
CA LYS A 353 39.84 5.76 -35.07
C LYS A 353 38.42 5.94 -34.56
N VAL A 354 37.49 6.39 -35.43
CA VAL A 354 36.06 6.48 -35.10
C VAL A 354 35.44 5.08 -34.96
N LYS A 355 35.84 4.13 -35.82
CA LYS A 355 35.39 2.74 -35.73
C LYS A 355 35.89 2.08 -34.43
N ALA A 356 37.17 2.27 -34.10
CA ALA A 356 37.76 1.79 -32.85
C ALA A 356 37.10 2.40 -31.60
N ASP A 357 36.78 3.70 -31.62
CA ASP A 357 36.07 4.36 -30.51
C ASP A 357 34.65 3.76 -30.32
N LYS A 358 33.94 3.45 -31.40
CA LYS A 358 32.62 2.79 -31.35
C LYS A 358 32.72 1.35 -30.84
N GLU A 359 33.68 0.58 -31.32
CA GLU A 359 33.92 -0.79 -30.85
C GLU A 359 34.31 -0.81 -29.38
N ALA A 360 35.18 0.10 -28.93
CA ALA A 360 35.52 0.25 -27.52
C ALA A 360 34.31 0.65 -26.66
N SER A 361 33.42 1.50 -27.19
CA SER A 361 32.17 1.86 -26.50
C SER A 361 31.22 0.67 -26.37
N ALA A 362 31.10 -0.16 -27.39
CA ALA A 362 30.26 -1.37 -27.37
C ALA A 362 30.81 -2.41 -26.37
N LEU A 363 32.14 -2.62 -26.35
CA LEU A 363 32.79 -3.53 -25.41
C LEU A 363 32.60 -3.09 -23.95
N ARG A 364 32.70 -1.77 -23.68
CA ARG A 364 32.44 -1.22 -22.33
C ARG A 364 30.98 -1.42 -21.91
N ALA A 365 30.02 -1.20 -22.81
CA ALA A 365 28.61 -1.42 -22.52
C ALA A 365 28.31 -2.90 -22.22
N ALA A 366 28.89 -3.82 -22.99
CA ALA A 366 28.77 -5.26 -22.75
C ALA A 366 29.39 -5.67 -21.40
N TYR A 367 30.54 -5.11 -21.05
CA TYR A 367 31.17 -5.30 -19.74
C TYR A 367 30.27 -4.82 -18.59
N HIS A 368 29.79 -3.57 -18.65
CA HIS A 368 28.88 -3.03 -17.61
C HIS A 368 27.61 -3.86 -17.45
N LYS A 369 27.03 -4.36 -18.55
CA LYS A 369 25.85 -5.24 -18.50
C LYS A 369 26.14 -6.54 -17.74
N ARG A 370 27.32 -7.15 -17.93
CA ARG A 370 27.73 -8.35 -17.19
C ARG A 370 27.97 -8.05 -15.72
N CYS A 371 28.68 -6.97 -15.39
CA CYS A 371 28.90 -6.57 -14.00
C CYS A 371 27.57 -6.36 -13.26
N LEU A 372 26.62 -5.66 -13.89
CA LEU A 372 25.28 -5.48 -13.32
C LEU A 372 24.59 -6.82 -13.07
N HIS A 373 24.61 -7.74 -14.03
CA HIS A 373 24.02 -9.08 -13.86
C HIS A 373 24.67 -9.85 -12.71
N TRP A 374 26.01 -9.82 -12.60
CA TRP A 374 26.73 -10.50 -11.53
C TRP A 374 26.44 -9.91 -10.16
N MET A 375 26.27 -8.59 -10.07
CA MET A 375 25.93 -7.93 -8.81
C MET A 375 24.48 -8.18 -8.39
N THR A 376 23.52 -8.13 -9.33
CA THR A 376 22.09 -8.14 -8.99
C THR A 376 21.46 -9.52 -8.99
N VAL A 377 21.97 -10.46 -9.80
CA VAL A 377 21.39 -11.80 -9.95
C VAL A 377 22.27 -12.84 -9.26
N GLU A 378 23.58 -12.81 -9.51
CA GLU A 378 24.51 -13.77 -8.93
C GLU A 378 25.11 -13.32 -7.59
N MET A 379 24.70 -12.14 -7.10
CA MET A 379 25.08 -11.56 -5.79
C MET A 379 26.59 -11.52 -5.53
N VAL A 380 27.38 -11.25 -6.58
CA VAL A 380 28.84 -11.19 -6.52
C VAL A 380 29.27 -9.87 -5.89
N PRO A 381 30.11 -9.89 -4.84
CA PRO A 381 30.65 -8.67 -4.26
C PRO A 381 31.45 -7.86 -5.28
N VAL A 382 31.38 -6.53 -5.19
CA VAL A 382 32.08 -5.62 -6.11
C VAL A 382 33.60 -5.91 -6.17
N THR A 383 34.19 -6.33 -5.05
CA THR A 383 35.60 -6.70 -4.93
C THR A 383 36.01 -7.94 -5.73
N GLU A 384 35.05 -8.77 -6.16
CA GLU A 384 35.27 -10.03 -6.88
C GLU A 384 34.88 -9.95 -8.37
N LEU A 385 34.36 -8.80 -8.84
CA LEU A 385 33.93 -8.62 -10.22
C LEU A 385 35.07 -8.79 -11.23
N ASP A 386 36.27 -8.30 -10.90
CA ASP A 386 37.44 -8.41 -11.78
C ASP A 386 37.86 -9.86 -11.97
N ALA A 387 37.83 -10.67 -10.90
CA ALA A 387 38.13 -12.10 -10.96
C ALA A 387 37.08 -12.85 -11.80
N LYS A 388 35.81 -12.45 -11.68
CA LYS A 388 34.70 -13.04 -12.43
C LYS A 388 34.74 -12.68 -13.92
N GLU A 389 35.10 -11.45 -14.25
CA GLU A 389 35.33 -11.05 -15.65
C GLU A 389 36.51 -11.81 -16.26
N LEU A 390 37.59 -12.01 -15.51
CA LEU A 390 38.75 -12.79 -15.98
C LEU A 390 38.38 -14.24 -16.29
N ALA A 391 37.57 -14.87 -15.43
CA ALA A 391 37.06 -16.22 -15.64
C ALA A 391 36.14 -16.31 -16.88
N TYR A 392 35.22 -15.34 -17.04
CA TYR A 392 34.35 -15.23 -18.21
C TYR A 392 35.17 -15.09 -19.52
N GLN A 393 36.16 -14.21 -19.54
CA GLN A 393 37.03 -14.03 -20.71
C GLN A 393 37.84 -15.28 -21.05
N SER A 394 38.29 -16.02 -20.02
CA SER A 394 39.03 -17.28 -20.21
C SER A 394 38.15 -18.37 -20.82
N LEU A 395 36.89 -18.48 -20.36
CA LEU A 395 35.87 -19.36 -20.94
C LEU A 395 35.58 -19.03 -22.42
N MET A 396 35.41 -17.74 -22.73
CA MET A 396 35.11 -17.30 -24.09
C MET A 396 36.28 -17.50 -25.06
N LYS A 397 37.53 -17.39 -24.58
CA LYS A 397 38.74 -17.70 -25.38
C LYS A 397 38.92 -19.20 -25.60
N GLY A 398 38.51 -20.04 -24.66
CA GLY A 398 38.50 -21.50 -24.84
C GLY A 398 37.46 -21.98 -25.85
N ALA A 399 36.30 -21.30 -25.91
CA ALA A 399 35.22 -21.63 -26.84
C ALA A 399 35.53 -21.29 -28.32
N SER A 400 36.43 -20.35 -28.59
CA SER A 400 36.82 -19.97 -29.97
C SER A 400 38.01 -20.77 -30.52
N GLY A 401 38.60 -21.68 -29.74
CA GLY A 401 39.81 -22.44 -30.10
C GLY A 401 39.59 -23.83 -30.70
N ASN A 402 38.35 -24.32 -30.83
CA ASN A 402 38.06 -25.64 -31.39
C ASN A 402 37.45 -25.54 -32.79
N VAL A 403 38.30 -25.21 -33.77
CA VAL A 403 38.10 -25.62 -35.17
C VAL A 403 39.14 -26.72 -35.44
N PRO A 404 38.78 -28.01 -35.40
CA PRO A 404 39.63 -29.06 -35.94
C PRO A 404 39.60 -28.90 -37.47
N GLY A 405 40.69 -28.40 -38.03
CA GLY A 405 40.99 -28.59 -39.43
C GLY A 405 41.59 -29.97 -39.60
N ASP A 406 40.91 -30.86 -40.30
CA ASP A 406 41.47 -32.09 -40.83
C ASP A 406 41.24 -32.13 -42.34
N ILE A 407 42.37 -32.03 -43.05
CA ILE A 407 42.83 -32.81 -44.23
C ILE A 407 41.76 -33.52 -45.06
#